data_AF-A0A1I7E525-F1
#
_entry.id   AF-A0A1I7E525-F1
#
_cell.length_a   1.000
_cell.length_b   1.000
_cell.length_c   1.000
_cell.angle_alpha   90.00
_cell.angle_beta   90.00
_cell.angle_gamma   90.00
#
_symmetry.space_group_name_H-M   'P 1'
#
loop_
_entity.id
_entity.type
_entity.pdbx_description
1 polymer ?
#
loop_
_entity_poly.entity_id
_entity_poly.type
_entity_poly.pdbx_seq_one_letter_code
_entity_poly.pdbx_strand_id
1 'polypeptide(L)'
;MNAMAGYSVQQIKFELLSYLKEFGGKGSDWTIGCMQGPPDGGELAASNNPEGVIWICKPALSARAARLVWDHMVSRHRLHVLPEQSAVEDGSWVLMFRRIIDTSDSDGRRLFEMKRSREKQVATRDQLS
;
A
#
# COMPACT_ATOMS: atom_id res chain seq x y z
N MET A 1 -17.02 4.76 22.08
CA MET A 1 -16.01 4.40 21.06
C MET A 1 -16.05 2.90 20.88
N ASN A 2 -16.60 2.39 19.76
CA ASN A 2 -16.58 0.96 19.49
C ASN A 2 -15.14 0.53 19.22
N ALA A 3 -14.55 -0.29 20.09
CA ALA A 3 -13.31 -0.96 19.79
C ALA A 3 -13.55 -1.88 18.58
N MET A 4 -13.13 -1.45 17.40
CA MET A 4 -13.21 -2.26 16.19
C MET A 4 -12.31 -3.48 16.43
N ALA A 5 -12.91 -4.67 16.57
CA ALA A 5 -12.18 -5.88 16.95
C ALA A 5 -11.12 -6.20 15.89
N GLY A 6 -9.83 -6.19 16.29
CA GLY A 6 -8.72 -6.56 15.42
C GLY A 6 -8.73 -8.04 15.07
N TYR A 7 -8.20 -8.39 13.90
CA TYR A 7 -8.08 -9.76 13.43
C TYR A 7 -6.82 -10.44 13.97
N SER A 8 -6.88 -11.76 14.16
CA SER A 8 -5.71 -12.55 14.51
C SER A 8 -4.71 -12.64 13.36
N VAL A 9 -3.43 -12.88 13.69
CA VAL A 9 -2.34 -13.04 12.71
C VAL A 9 -2.68 -14.09 11.64
N GLN A 10 -3.33 -15.19 12.03
CA GLN A 10 -3.67 -16.27 11.10
C GLN A 10 -4.81 -15.89 10.15
N GLN A 11 -5.83 -15.17 10.64
CA GLN A 11 -6.92 -14.68 9.80
C GLN A 11 -6.39 -13.72 8.73
N ILE A 12 -5.57 -12.74 9.13
CA ILE A 12 -5.00 -11.78 8.18
C ILE A 12 -4.13 -12.52 7.15
N LYS A 13 -3.22 -13.40 7.58
CA LYS A 13 -2.40 -14.21 6.65
C LYS A 13 -3.25 -14.99 5.66
N PHE A 14 -4.31 -15.66 6.13
CA PHE A 14 -5.20 -16.43 5.27
C PHE A 14 -5.86 -15.56 4.19
N GLU A 15 -6.36 -14.38 4.57
CA GLU A 15 -6.96 -13.45 3.62
C GLU A 15 -5.93 -12.92 2.60
N LEU A 16 -4.75 -12.50 3.06
CA LEU A 16 -3.67 -12.03 2.16
C LEU A 16 -3.24 -13.13 1.17
N LEU A 17 -3.11 -14.37 1.64
CA LEU A 17 -2.77 -15.50 0.77
C LEU A 17 -3.87 -15.84 -0.22
N SER A 18 -5.14 -15.69 0.17
CA SER A 18 -6.28 -15.85 -0.73
C SER A 18 -6.20 -14.83 -1.86
N TYR A 19 -5.90 -13.56 -1.55
CA TYR A 19 -5.71 -12.51 -2.55
C TYR A 19 -4.56 -12.79 -3.52
N LEU A 20 -3.39 -13.23 -3.01
CA LEU A 20 -2.28 -13.65 -3.86
C LEU A 20 -2.72 -14.79 -4.81
N LYS A 21 -3.43 -15.79 -4.30
CA LYS A 21 -3.85 -16.94 -5.12
C LYS A 21 -4.89 -16.57 -6.17
N GLU A 22 -5.85 -15.71 -5.81
CA GLU A 22 -6.98 -15.35 -6.66
C GLU A 22 -6.60 -14.33 -7.74
N PHE A 23 -5.73 -13.37 -7.41
CA PHE A 23 -5.50 -12.20 -8.26
C PHE A 23 -4.05 -12.04 -8.77
N GLY A 24 -3.13 -12.94 -8.40
CA GLY A 24 -1.77 -12.97 -8.95
C GLY A 24 -0.76 -13.73 -8.08
N GLY A 25 -0.35 -14.92 -8.51
CA GLY A 25 0.43 -15.86 -7.68
C GLY A 25 1.90 -15.51 -7.41
N LYS A 26 2.44 -14.42 -7.98
CA LYS A 26 3.82 -13.98 -7.75
C LYS A 26 3.84 -12.84 -6.73
N GLY A 27 4.50 -13.04 -5.59
CA GLY A 27 4.58 -12.00 -4.55
C GLY A 27 5.32 -10.73 -4.97
N SER A 28 6.19 -10.78 -5.99
CA SER A 28 6.83 -9.59 -6.59
C SER A 28 5.84 -8.60 -7.21
N ASP A 29 4.61 -9.02 -7.46
CA ASP A 29 3.59 -8.16 -8.04
C ASP A 29 2.81 -7.42 -6.94
N TRP A 30 3.15 -7.64 -5.66
CA TRP A 30 2.41 -7.14 -4.51
C TRP A 30 3.31 -6.34 -3.58
N THR A 31 2.72 -5.32 -2.96
CA THR A 31 3.33 -4.49 -1.94
C THR A 31 2.60 -4.66 -0.62
N ILE A 32 3.32 -4.64 0.51
CA ILE A 32 2.77 -4.73 1.86
C ILE A 32 3.38 -3.69 2.80
N GLY A 33 2.58 -3.17 3.73
CA GLY A 33 3.00 -2.22 4.76
C GLY A 33 2.15 -2.28 6.03
N CYS A 34 2.68 -1.71 7.12
CA CYS A 34 1.98 -1.51 8.39
C CYS A 34 1.58 -0.04 8.56
N MET A 35 0.36 0.22 9.05
CA MET A 35 -0.24 1.56 9.12
C MET A 35 -0.95 1.80 10.46
N GLN A 36 -1.16 3.06 10.84
CA GLN A 36 -1.83 3.41 12.09
C GLN A 36 -3.36 3.28 12.04
N GLY A 37 -3.94 3.36 10.86
CA GLY A 37 -5.38 3.34 10.65
C GLY A 37 -5.77 2.74 9.31
N PRO A 38 -7.09 2.65 9.04
CA PRO A 38 -7.54 2.37 7.69
C PRO A 38 -7.00 3.45 6.75
N PRO A 39 -6.60 3.10 5.53
CA PRO A 39 -6.16 4.10 4.58
C PRO A 39 -7.37 4.96 4.22
N ASP A 40 -7.18 6.27 4.14
CA ASP A 40 -8.17 7.12 3.51
C ASP A 40 -8.23 6.72 2.02
N GLY A 41 -9.44 6.59 1.46
CA GLY A 41 -9.61 6.19 0.05
C GLY A 41 -8.81 7.07 -0.93
N GLY A 42 -8.48 8.30 -0.54
CA GLY A 42 -7.61 9.22 -1.26
C GLY A 42 -6.11 8.85 -1.25
N GLU A 43 -5.60 8.26 -0.17
CA GLU A 43 -4.19 7.82 -0.10
C GLU A 43 -3.95 6.61 -1.00
N LEU A 44 -4.91 5.68 -1.05
CA LEU A 44 -4.88 4.56 -1.99
C LEU A 44 -5.00 5.04 -3.44
N ALA A 45 -5.86 6.04 -3.70
CA ALA A 45 -6.00 6.65 -5.02
C ALA A 45 -4.72 7.33 -5.53
N ALA A 46 -4.00 8.01 -4.63
CA ALA A 46 -2.74 8.68 -4.93
C ALA A 46 -1.59 7.70 -5.23
N SER A 47 -1.71 6.44 -4.82
CA SER A 47 -0.72 5.37 -5.09
C SER A 47 -0.80 4.75 -6.51
N ASN A 48 -1.37 5.49 -7.48
CA ASN A 48 -1.59 5.15 -8.90
C ASN A 48 -2.84 4.31 -9.22
N ASN A 49 -4.02 4.94 -9.09
CA ASN A 49 -5.30 4.57 -9.74
C ASN A 49 -6.31 3.85 -8.80
N PRO A 50 -7.28 4.57 -8.20
CA PRO A 50 -8.27 3.97 -7.28
C PRO A 50 -9.28 3.05 -7.97
N GLU A 51 -9.52 3.23 -9.27
CA GLU A 51 -10.44 2.39 -10.04
C GLU A 51 -9.65 1.24 -10.70
N GLY A 52 -9.42 0.17 -9.95
CA GLY A 52 -8.88 -1.09 -10.49
C GLY A 52 -7.68 -1.69 -9.77
N VAL A 53 -7.15 -1.03 -8.73
CA VAL A 53 -6.11 -1.62 -7.87
C VAL A 53 -6.76 -2.63 -6.93
N ILE A 54 -6.27 -3.87 -6.95
CA ILE A 54 -6.70 -4.92 -6.04
C ILE A 54 -5.94 -4.73 -4.73
N TRP A 55 -6.66 -4.49 -3.64
CA TRP A 55 -6.08 -4.23 -2.33
C TRP A 55 -6.91 -4.82 -1.20
N ILE A 56 -6.28 -4.95 -0.05
CA ILE A 56 -6.89 -5.37 1.21
C ILE A 56 -6.20 -4.65 2.36
N CYS A 57 -7.00 -4.12 3.29
CA CYS A 57 -6.52 -3.57 4.54
C CYS A 57 -7.26 -4.18 5.73
N LYS A 58 -6.53 -4.55 6.79
CA LYS A 58 -7.10 -5.20 7.97
C LYS A 58 -6.48 -4.67 9.27
N PRO A 59 -7.30 -4.38 10.29
CA PRO A 59 -6.79 -4.11 11.63
C PRO A 59 -6.27 -5.41 12.26
N ALA A 60 -5.08 -5.38 12.84
CA ALA A 60 -4.55 -6.45 13.68
C ALA A 60 -4.83 -6.16 15.16
N LEU A 61 -4.73 -7.19 15.99
CA LEU A 61 -4.89 -7.08 17.45
C LEU A 61 -3.85 -6.16 18.13
N SER A 62 -2.70 -5.93 17.48
CA SER A 62 -1.64 -5.04 17.95
C SER A 62 -0.66 -4.72 16.82
N ALA A 63 0.18 -3.70 17.00
CA ALA A 63 1.30 -3.42 16.09
C ALA A 63 2.24 -4.63 15.92
N ARG A 64 2.50 -5.36 17.01
CA ARG A 64 3.27 -6.61 16.96
C ARG A 64 2.60 -7.68 16.11
N ALA A 65 1.27 -7.82 16.20
CA ALA A 65 0.53 -8.75 15.37
C ALA A 65 0.60 -8.36 13.88
N ALA A 66 0.45 -7.07 13.55
CA ALA A 66 0.64 -6.57 12.20
C ALA A 66 2.06 -6.87 11.67
N ARG A 67 3.09 -6.65 12.50
CA ARG A 67 4.47 -6.96 12.13
C ARG A 67 4.71 -8.44 11.84
N LEU A 68 4.14 -9.35 12.63
CA LEU A 68 4.23 -10.80 12.39
C LEU A 68 3.56 -11.25 11.09
N VAL A 69 2.53 -10.52 10.64
CA VAL A 69 1.94 -10.72 9.31
C VAL A 69 2.92 -10.22 8.25
N TRP A 70 3.39 -8.98 8.38
CA TRP A 70 4.32 -8.36 7.45
C TRP A 70 5.60 -9.20 7.25
N ASP A 71 6.27 -9.60 8.34
CA ASP A 71 7.50 -10.41 8.32
C ASP A 71 7.27 -11.72 7.57
N HIS A 72 6.12 -12.36 7.80
CA HIS A 72 5.77 -13.61 7.14
C HIS A 72 5.57 -13.44 5.64
N MET A 73 4.82 -12.42 5.22
CA MET A 73 4.55 -12.17 3.81
C MET A 73 5.84 -11.79 3.06
N VAL A 74 6.67 -10.93 3.63
CA VAL A 74 7.96 -10.55 3.03
C VAL A 74 8.91 -11.73 2.97
N SER A 75 9.12 -12.46 4.08
CA SER A 75 10.09 -13.56 4.13
C SER A 75 9.68 -14.79 3.30
N ARG A 76 8.40 -15.16 3.29
CA ARG A 76 7.93 -16.39 2.62
C ARG A 76 7.44 -16.15 1.20
N HIS A 77 6.83 -15.00 0.94
CA HIS A 77 6.20 -14.72 -0.34
C HIS A 77 6.92 -13.63 -1.14
N ARG A 78 7.97 -13.01 -0.58
CA ARG A 78 8.83 -12.02 -1.27
C ARG A 78 8.03 -10.82 -1.80
N LEU A 79 7.05 -10.36 -1.03
CA LEU A 79 6.34 -9.12 -1.32
C LEU A 79 7.29 -7.93 -1.26
N HIS A 80 7.01 -6.93 -2.09
CA HIS A 80 7.66 -5.63 -1.94
C HIS A 80 7.21 -4.96 -0.65
N VAL A 81 8.17 -4.28 -0.01
CA VAL A 81 7.91 -3.50 1.20
C VAL A 81 7.53 -2.09 0.77
N LEU A 82 6.46 -1.55 1.37
CA LEU A 82 6.13 -0.14 1.23
C LEU A 82 7.30 0.70 1.81
N PRO A 83 7.86 1.67 1.06
CA PRO A 83 9.00 2.47 1.54
C PRO A 83 8.73 3.09 2.91
N GLU A 84 9.77 3.13 3.73
CA GLU A 84 9.79 3.45 5.17
C GLU A 84 9.15 4.80 5.55
N GLN A 85 8.99 5.73 4.59
CA GLN A 85 8.29 7.01 4.79
C GLN A 85 6.77 6.85 5.05
N SER A 86 6.20 5.66 4.83
CA SER A 86 4.79 5.34 5.08
C SER A 86 4.57 4.14 5.99
N ALA A 87 5.64 3.43 6.37
CA ALA A 87 5.57 2.30 7.29
C ALA A 87 5.74 2.82 8.72
N VAL A 88 4.64 2.87 9.47
CA VAL A 88 4.70 3.32 10.86
C VAL A 88 5.15 2.13 11.72
N GLU A 89 6.25 2.28 12.47
CA GLU A 89 6.82 1.20 13.30
C GLU A 89 5.79 0.61 14.28
N ASP A 90 4.82 1.42 14.73
CA ASP A 90 3.72 1.03 15.62
C ASP A 90 2.35 0.85 14.92
N GLY A 91 2.34 0.67 13.60
CA GLY A 91 1.11 0.50 12.84
C GLY A 91 0.37 -0.81 13.18
N SER A 92 -0.86 -0.71 13.67
CA SER A 92 -1.71 -1.87 13.98
C SER A 92 -2.52 -2.40 12.78
N TRP A 93 -2.44 -1.75 11.62
CA TRP A 93 -3.14 -2.16 10.39
C TRP A 93 -2.15 -2.74 9.38
N VAL A 94 -2.61 -3.71 8.59
CA VAL A 94 -1.84 -4.30 7.49
C VAL A 94 -2.52 -3.96 6.17
N LEU A 95 -1.81 -3.27 5.29
CA LEU A 95 -2.23 -2.98 3.93
C LEU A 95 -1.42 -3.84 2.96
N MET A 96 -2.11 -4.48 2.02
CA MET A 96 -1.50 -5.15 0.88
C MET A 96 -2.23 -4.75 -0.41
N PHE A 97 -1.47 -4.46 -1.46
CA PHE A 97 -2.04 -4.11 -2.76
C PHE A 97 -1.19 -4.65 -3.91
N ARG A 98 -1.84 -4.92 -5.03
CA ARG A 98 -1.17 -5.34 -6.25
C ARG A 98 -0.62 -4.12 -6.99
N ARG A 99 0.64 -4.19 -7.41
CA ARG A 99 1.29 -3.18 -8.25
C ARG A 99 0.77 -3.30 -9.67
N ILE A 100 0.38 -2.18 -10.26
CA ILE A 100 0.23 -2.10 -11.72
C ILE A 100 1.65 -1.95 -12.29
N ILE A 101 2.21 -3.06 -12.75
CA ILE A 101 3.41 -3.02 -13.60
C ILE A 101 2.88 -2.66 -14.99
N ASP A 102 2.86 -1.37 -15.31
CA ASP A 102 2.55 -0.94 -16.66
C ASP A 102 3.66 -1.48 -17.57
N THR A 103 3.34 -2.49 -18.39
CA THR A 103 4.24 -3.04 -19.41
C THR A 103 4.54 -2.05 -20.54
N SER A 104 4.14 -0.78 -20.38
CA SER A 104 4.39 0.37 -21.25
C SER A 104 5.37 1.36 -20.58
N ASP A 105 6.45 0.87 -19.95
CA ASP A 105 7.41 1.67 -19.14
C ASP A 105 8.35 2.59 -19.98
N SER A 106 7.83 3.28 -20.99
CA SER A 106 8.53 4.40 -21.65
C SER A 106 7.76 5.72 -21.65
N ASP A 107 6.43 5.73 -21.54
CA ASP A 107 5.63 6.97 -21.59
C ASP A 107 5.13 7.45 -20.21
N GLY A 108 4.84 6.53 -19.29
CA GLY A 108 4.25 6.86 -17.99
C GLY A 108 5.15 7.72 -17.10
N ARG A 109 6.46 7.46 -17.08
CA ARG A 109 7.44 8.28 -16.33
C ARG A 109 7.56 9.71 -16.85
N ARG A 110 7.40 9.90 -18.17
CA ARG A 110 7.48 11.21 -18.83
C ARG A 110 6.29 12.10 -18.47
N LEU A 111 5.09 11.54 -18.44
CA LEU A 111 3.89 12.25 -18.00
C LEU A 111 3.94 12.61 -16.50
N PHE A 112 4.52 11.74 -15.67
CA PHE A 112 4.71 11.98 -14.24
C PHE A 112 5.72 13.13 -13.99
N GLU A 113 6.85 13.14 -14.69
CA GLU A 113 7.82 14.25 -14.62
C GLU A 113 7.22 15.56 -15.14
N MET A 114 6.41 15.53 -16.21
CA MET A 114 5.75 16.72 -16.75
C MET A 114 4.68 17.29 -15.81
N LYS A 115 3.87 16.44 -15.15
CA LYS A 115 2.87 16.91 -14.18
C LYS A 115 3.52 17.46 -12.91
N ARG A 116 4.54 16.77 -12.38
CA ARG A 116 5.30 17.24 -11.21
C ARG A 116 6.03 18.55 -11.50
N SER A 117 6.51 18.76 -12.74
CA SER A 117 7.13 20.02 -13.15
C SER A 117 6.10 21.15 -13.31
N ARG A 118 4.86 20.86 -13.71
CA ARG A 118 3.77 21.84 -13.76
C ARG A 118 3.31 22.27 -12.39
N GLU A 119 3.15 21.35 -11.45
CA GLU A 119 2.71 21.68 -10.08
C GLU A 119 3.76 22.51 -9.33
N LYS A 120 5.05 22.22 -9.52
CA LYS A 120 6.13 23.07 -8.99
C LYS A 120 6.14 24.47 -9.59
N GLN A 121 5.84 24.63 -10.89
CA GLN A 121 5.78 25.95 -11.53
C GLN A 121 4.57 26.78 -11.09
N VAL A 122 3.42 26.15 -10.83
CA VAL A 122 2.22 26.84 -10.31
C VAL A 122 2.45 27.31 -8.88
N ALA A 123 3.03 26.47 -8.02
CA ALA A 123 3.35 26.84 -6.63
C ALA A 123 4.38 27.98 -6.50
N THR A 124 5.26 28.17 -7.51
CA THR A 124 6.24 29.26 -7.50
C THR A 124 5.64 30.60 -7.97
N ARG A 125 4.51 30.55 -8.69
CA ARG A 125 3.87 31.75 -9.25
C ARG A 125 2.92 32.44 -8.25
N ASP A 126 2.40 31.71 -7.27
CA ASP A 126 1.53 32.25 -6.21
C ASP A 126 2.31 32.87 -5.02
N GLN A 127 3.64 32.76 -4.99
CA GLN A 127 4.48 33.36 -3.93
C GLN A 127 5.08 34.74 -4.30
N LEU A 128 4.75 35.27 -5.48
CA LEU A 128 5.25 36.57 -5.97
C LEU A 128 4.13 37.57 -6.32
N SER A 129 2.91 37.37 -5.80
CA SER A 129 1.82 38.36 -5.87
C SER A 129 1.51 38.99 -4.52
#